data_AF-A0A7X5UYL6-F1
#
_entry.id   AF-A0A7X5UYL6-F1
#
_cell.length_a   1.000
_cell.length_b   1.000
_cell.length_c   1.000
_cell.angle_alpha   90.00
_cell.angle_beta   90.00
_cell.angle_gamma   90.00
#
_symmetry.space_group_name_H-M   'P 1'
#
loop_
_entity.id
_entity.type
_entity.pdbx_description
1 polymer ?
#
loop_
_entity_poly.entity_id
_entity_poly.type
_entity_poly.pdbx_seq_one_letter_code
_entity_poly.pdbx_strand_id
1 'polypeptide(L)'
;MRTIHIDCTGVTSPGAFWQRYLDAAAPEQADLFGCNLDAFWDAMEAGGPGWPGGARLVFTHSEALRPLKCRDGMSFLDALRRIATESTATRIEFT
;
A
#
# COMPACT_ATOMS: atom_id res chain seq x y z
N MET A 1 -8.10 9.52 14.53
CA MET A 1 -7.73 8.72 13.35
C MET A 1 -6.40 8.04 13.62
N ARG A 2 -6.33 6.71 13.59
CA ARG A 2 -5.08 5.94 13.76
C ARG A 2 -4.14 6.24 12.59
N THR A 3 -2.83 6.37 12.84
CA THR A 3 -1.82 6.42 11.76
C THR A 3 -1.02 5.13 11.80
N ILE A 4 -0.83 4.51 10.64
CA ILE A 4 -0.02 3.30 10.47
C ILE A 4 1.20 3.69 9.63
N HIS A 5 2.39 3.45 10.18
CA HIS A 5 3.64 3.68 9.50
C HIS A 5 4.15 2.39 8.87
N ILE A 6 4.50 2.44 7.59
CA ILE A 6 4.97 1.29 6.82
C ILE A 6 6.36 1.63 6.29
N ASP A 7 7.39 1.03 6.89
CA ASP A 7 8.79 1.29 6.54
C ASP A 7 9.22 0.54 5.28
N CYS A 8 9.47 1.27 4.20
CA CYS A 8 9.85 0.71 2.91
C CYS A 8 11.33 0.31 2.84
N THR A 9 12.12 0.54 3.90
CA THR A 9 13.54 0.17 3.95
C THR A 9 13.76 -1.32 3.70
N GLY A 10 14.61 -1.66 2.74
CA GLY A 10 14.94 -3.07 2.44
C GLY A 10 13.83 -3.84 1.72
N VAL A 11 12.77 -3.19 1.25
CA VAL A 11 11.80 -3.82 0.33
C VAL A 11 12.46 -4.02 -1.04
N THR A 12 12.57 -5.28 -1.47
CA THR A 12 13.26 -5.65 -2.72
C THR A 12 12.34 -6.17 -3.82
N SER A 13 11.04 -6.32 -3.53
CA SER A 13 10.03 -6.75 -4.51
C SER A 13 8.64 -6.24 -4.14
N PRO A 14 7.70 -6.15 -5.11
CA PRO A 14 6.29 -5.87 -4.80
C PRO A 14 5.68 -6.87 -3.80
N GLY A 15 6.05 -8.15 -3.87
CA GLY A 15 5.59 -9.14 -2.88
C GLY A 15 6.04 -8.82 -1.46
N ALA A 16 7.31 -8.43 -1.27
CA ALA A 16 7.83 -8.00 0.02
C ALA A 16 7.13 -6.73 0.53
N PHE A 17 6.74 -5.82 -0.38
CA PHE A 17 5.94 -4.64 -0.03
C PHE A 17 4.58 -5.04 0.53
N TRP A 18 3.85 -5.93 -0.16
CA TRP A 18 2.52 -6.36 0.27
C TRP A 18 2.54 -7.10 1.60
N GLN A 19 3.54 -7.96 1.82
CA GLN A 19 3.70 -8.60 3.13
C GLN A 19 3.90 -7.56 4.23
N ARG A 20 4.77 -6.58 4.02
CA ARG A 20 5.01 -5.52 4.99
C ARG A 20 3.79 -4.65 5.25
N TYR A 21 3.02 -4.39 4.21
CA TYR A 21 1.73 -3.72 4.33
C TYR A 21 0.79 -4.51 5.25
N LEU A 22 0.61 -5.82 5.00
CA LEU A 22 -0.26 -6.67 5.80
C LEU A 22 0.20 -6.76 7.27
N ASP A 23 1.51 -6.90 7.50
CA ASP A 23 2.09 -6.97 8.85
C ASP A 23 1.79 -5.70 9.67
N ALA A 24 1.85 -4.53 9.03
CA ALA A 24 1.63 -3.24 9.70
C ALA A 24 0.16 -2.85 9.80
N ALA A 25 -0.62 -3.09 8.73
CA ALA A 25 -2.03 -2.69 8.66
C ALA A 25 -2.95 -3.64 9.43
N ALA A 26 -2.57 -4.93 9.50
CA ALA A 26 -3.31 -6.03 10.11
C ALA A 26 -4.83 -5.98 9.80
N PRO A 27 -5.23 -5.98 8.52
CA PRO A 27 -6.63 -5.90 8.13
C PRO A 27 -7.38 -7.19 8.51
N GLU A 28 -8.67 -7.10 8.85
CA GLU A 28 -9.48 -8.23 9.34
C GLU A 28 -9.60 -9.39 8.33
N GLN A 29 -9.48 -9.10 7.02
CA GLN A 29 -9.57 -10.09 5.92
C GLN A 29 -8.27 -10.13 5.11
N ALA A 30 -7.13 -10.19 5.81
CA ALA A 30 -5.79 -10.18 5.21
C ALA A 30 -5.54 -11.36 4.24
N ASP A 31 -6.11 -12.53 4.53
CA ASP A 31 -6.00 -13.75 3.73
C ASP A 31 -6.73 -13.67 2.38
N LEU A 32 -7.75 -12.81 2.29
CA LEU A 32 -8.50 -12.53 1.06
C LEU A 32 -7.91 -11.36 0.26
N PHE A 33 -6.86 -10.70 0.76
CA PHE A 33 -6.24 -9.58 0.09
C PHE A 33 -5.41 -10.03 -1.12
N GLY A 34 -5.75 -9.52 -2.30
CA GLY A 34 -5.14 -9.94 -3.57
C GLY A 34 -3.66 -9.58 -3.76
N CYS A 35 -3.04 -8.83 -2.85
CA CYS A 35 -1.62 -8.47 -2.86
C CYS A 35 -1.16 -7.91 -4.21
N ASN A 36 -1.91 -6.96 -4.74
CA ASN A 36 -1.62 -6.24 -5.99
C ASN A 36 -2.23 -4.82 -5.94
N LEU A 37 -1.91 -4.00 -6.94
CA LEU A 37 -2.33 -2.60 -6.97
C LEU A 37 -3.85 -2.43 -7.10
N ASP A 38 -4.52 -3.29 -7.86
CA ASP A 38 -5.99 -3.21 -8.04
C ASP A 38 -6.70 -3.55 -6.72
N ALA A 39 -6.28 -4.63 -6.06
CA ALA A 39 -6.79 -5.00 -4.73
C ALA A 39 -6.51 -3.90 -3.70
N PHE A 40 -5.34 -3.26 -3.77
CA PHE A 40 -5.00 -2.15 -2.89
C PHE A 40 -5.90 -0.93 -3.16
N TRP A 41 -6.14 -0.58 -4.42
CA TRP A 41 -7.09 0.47 -4.79
C TRP A 41 -8.49 0.19 -4.23
N ASP A 42 -9.02 -1.00 -4.47
CA ASP A 42 -10.35 -1.41 -3.98
C ASP A 42 -10.44 -1.33 -2.46
N ALA A 43 -9.39 -1.77 -1.76
CA ALA A 43 -9.30 -1.68 -0.31
C ALA A 43 -9.34 -0.22 0.17
N MET A 44 -8.52 0.65 -0.41
CA MET A 44 -8.38 2.05 0.01
C MET A 44 -9.65 2.87 -0.25
N GLU A 45 -10.35 2.62 -1.36
CA GLU A 45 -11.52 3.40 -1.75
C GLU A 45 -12.84 2.81 -1.26
N ALA A 46 -13.04 1.50 -1.40
CA ALA A 46 -14.33 0.86 -1.13
C ALA A 46 -14.39 0.11 0.21
N GLY A 47 -13.27 -0.04 0.93
CA GLY A 47 -13.24 -0.68 2.25
C GLY A 47 -13.30 -2.21 2.22
N GLY A 48 -12.74 -2.85 1.18
CA GLY A 48 -12.70 -4.31 1.00
C GLY A 48 -11.53 -5.02 1.72
N PRO A 49 -11.25 -6.29 1.35
CA PRO A 49 -10.09 -7.04 1.85
C PRO A 49 -8.81 -6.22 1.73
N GLY A 50 -8.05 -6.17 2.82
CA GLY A 50 -6.87 -5.31 2.91
C GLY A 50 -7.12 -3.92 3.49
N TRP A 51 -8.36 -3.46 3.73
CA TRP A 51 -8.62 -2.11 4.25
C TRP A 51 -8.14 -1.93 5.71
N PRO A 52 -7.43 -0.82 6.05
CA PRO A 52 -6.80 -0.63 7.37
C PRO A 52 -7.75 -0.08 8.46
N GLY A 53 -9.06 -0.09 8.21
CA GLY A 53 -10.08 0.34 9.18
C GLY A 53 -10.12 1.84 9.44
N GLY A 54 -10.16 2.66 8.38
CA GLY A 54 -10.22 4.13 8.47
C GLY A 54 -8.94 4.80 9.03
N ALA A 55 -7.85 4.05 9.12
CA ALA A 55 -6.54 4.59 9.48
C ALA A 55 -5.92 5.37 8.32
N ARG A 56 -5.07 6.35 8.65
CA ARG A 56 -4.16 6.95 7.68
C ARG A 56 -2.93 6.07 7.51
N LEU A 57 -2.49 5.88 6.27
CA LEU A 57 -1.24 5.19 5.94
C LEU A 57 -0.13 6.20 5.68
N VAL A 58 1.05 5.94 6.22
CA VAL A 58 2.28 6.70 5.94
C VAL A 58 3.37 5.72 5.53
N PHE A 59 3.71 5.72 4.25
CA PHE A 59 4.84 4.95 3.72
C PHE A 59 6.13 5.73 3.97
N THR A 60 6.93 5.30 4.94
CA THR A 60 8.22 5.94 5.28
C THR A 60 9.36 5.33 4.50
N HIS A 61 10.38 6.14 4.18
CA HIS A 61 11.52 5.73 3.33
C HIS A 61 11.06 5.22 1.96
N SER A 62 10.00 5.83 1.44
CA SER A 62 9.28 5.38 0.24
C SER A 62 10.15 5.34 -1.02
N GLU A 63 11.21 6.15 -1.09
CA GLU A 63 12.20 6.12 -2.18
C GLU A 63 12.93 4.78 -2.32
N ALA A 64 12.94 3.93 -1.27
CA ALA A 64 13.43 2.56 -1.37
C ALA A 64 12.66 1.72 -2.41
N LEU A 65 11.42 2.11 -2.73
CA LEU A 65 10.57 1.43 -3.73
C LEU A 65 10.89 1.86 -5.18
N ARG A 66 11.68 2.92 -5.39
CA ARG A 66 11.97 3.47 -6.72
C ARG A 66 12.50 2.46 -7.75
N PRO A 67 13.33 1.47 -7.38
CA PRO A 67 13.80 0.45 -8.34
C PRO A 67 12.72 -0.56 -8.74
N LEU A 68 11.63 -0.67 -7.97
CA LEU A 68 10.61 -1.70 -8.17
C LEU A 68 9.74 -1.38 -9.38
N LYS A 69 9.43 -2.43 -10.14
CA LYS A 69 8.57 -2.36 -11.32
C LYS A 69 7.34 -3.26 -11.15
N CYS A 70 6.23 -2.78 -11.70
CA CYS A 70 5.07 -3.61 -11.97
C CYS A 70 5.41 -4.64 -13.06
N ARG A 71 4.54 -5.65 -13.23
CA ARG A 71 4.74 -6.72 -14.21
C ARG A 71 4.83 -6.21 -15.65
N ASP A 72 4.16 -5.10 -15.95
CA ASP A 72 4.16 -4.39 -17.24
C ASP A 72 5.34 -3.41 -17.40
N GLY A 73 6.25 -3.32 -16.43
CA GLY A 73 7.40 -2.42 -16.46
C GLY A 73 7.14 -1.01 -15.94
N MET A 74 5.91 -0.69 -15.52
CA MET A 74 5.61 0.60 -14.89
C MET A 74 6.30 0.75 -13.53
N SER A 75 6.52 2.00 -13.11
CA SER A 75 7.07 2.32 -11.80
C SER A 75 6.08 1.95 -10.69
N PHE A 76 6.48 1.09 -9.77
CA PHE A 76 5.63 0.64 -8.68
C PHE A 76 5.31 1.78 -7.70
N LEU A 77 6.31 2.59 -7.36
CA LEU A 77 6.15 3.76 -6.49
C LEU A 77 5.19 4.79 -7.09
N ASP A 78 5.28 5.06 -8.40
CA ASP A 78 4.38 6.02 -9.03
C ASP A 78 2.95 5.51 -9.10
N ALA A 79 2.74 4.21 -9.28
CA ALA A 79 1.42 3.60 -9.19
C ALA A 79 0.80 3.75 -7.79
N LEU A 80 1.59 3.54 -6.72
CA LEU A 80 1.13 3.77 -5.35
C LEU A 80 0.81 5.25 -5.08
N ARG A 81 1.65 6.17 -5.57
CA ARG A 81 1.41 7.62 -5.47
C ARG A 81 0.14 8.05 -6.20
N ARG A 82 -0.14 7.43 -7.35
CA ARG A 82 -1.40 7.63 -8.09
C ARG A 82 -2.60 7.21 -7.24
N ILE A 83 -2.59 6.01 -6.69
CA ILE A 83 -3.65 5.53 -5.78
C ILE A 83 -3.86 6.49 -4.61
N ALA A 84 -2.77 6.98 -4.00
CA ALA A 84 -2.87 7.94 -2.90
C ALA A 84 -3.47 9.30 -3.29
N THR A 85 -3.29 9.71 -4.54
CA THR A 85 -3.87 10.96 -5.07
C THR A 85 -5.34 10.78 -5.43
N GLU A 86 -5.71 9.60 -5.94
CA GLU A 86 -7.05 9.30 -6.41
C GLU A 86 -7.98 8.79 -5.29
N SER A 87 -7.45 8.19 -4.22
CA SER A 87 -8.27 7.67 -3.11
C SER A 87 -8.85 8.80 -2.27
N THR A 88 -10.14 8.72 -2.02
CA THR A 88 -10.90 9.70 -1.25
C THR A 88 -11.28 9.18 0.14
N ALA A 89 -11.45 7.86 0.28
CA ALA A 89 -11.87 7.24 1.53
C ALA A 89 -10.72 6.97 2.51
N THR A 90 -9.51 6.70 2.02
CA THR A 90 -8.33 6.41 2.85
C THR A 90 -7.20 7.38 2.55
N ARG A 91 -6.72 8.08 3.59
CA ARG A 91 -5.59 9.02 3.44
C ARG A 91 -4.27 8.27 3.41
N ILE A 92 -3.47 8.54 2.38
CA ILE A 92 -2.18 7.89 2.14
C ILE A 92 -1.11 8.96 1.92
N GLU A 93 0.03 8.82 2.59
CA GLU A 93 1.16 9.74 2.48
C GLU A 93 2.47 8.98 2.26
N PHE A 94 3.44 9.64 1.63
CA PHE A 94 4.78 9.12 1.38
C PHE A 94 5.80 10.09 1.97
N THR A 95 6.80 9.54 2.64
CA THR A 95 7.93 10.28 3.24
C THR A 95 9.25 9.55 2.99
#